data_AF-A0A846ET67-F1
#
_entry.id   AF-A0A846ET67-F1
#
_cell.length_a   1.000
_cell.length_b   1.000
_cell.length_c   1.000
_cell.angle_alpha   90.00
_cell.angle_beta   90.00
_cell.angle_gamma   90.00
#
_symmetry.space_group_name_H-M   'P 1'
#
loop_
_entity.id
_entity.type
_entity.pdbx_description
1 polymer ?
#
loop_
_entity_poly.entity_id
_entity_poly.type
_entity_poly.pdbx_seq_one_letter_code
_entity_poly.pdbx_strand_id
1 'polypeptide(L)'
;MNNSAFNLAREKSEKITSSLRDISVLMGERNEKSVTLETGVTIIPALGCSGDANILVQRANEIEQGIFNVLVLGEFKNGKSTLLNAMLGEEVLPSDFLPCTAIITKIVYGNSDEVAIYNSGQNYPDIFSMKDFNEYFKLKDEDEENIAQAGYVERFSKIEYAQIERHNRLCNNGVILIDSPGLKEDAARTKMAHNFLK
;
A
#
# COMPACT_ATOMS: atom_id res chain seq x y z
N MET A 1 -4.41 12.83 28.10
CA MET A 1 -3.86 11.54 27.62
C MET A 1 -2.41 11.45 28.06
N ASN A 2 -1.95 10.28 28.51
CA ASN A 2 -0.65 10.13 29.18
C ASN A 2 0.50 10.16 28.14
N ASN A 3 1.20 11.29 28.02
CA ASN A 3 2.23 11.54 26.99
C ASN A 3 3.47 10.63 27.10
N SER A 4 3.69 9.91 28.21
CA SER A 4 4.89 9.09 28.40
C SER A 4 4.94 7.86 27.49
N ALA A 5 3.79 7.22 27.24
CA ALA A 5 3.71 6.05 26.38
C ALA A 5 3.94 6.43 24.90
N PHE A 6 3.41 7.58 24.48
CA PHE A 6 3.61 8.11 23.13
C PHE A 6 5.07 8.50 22.88
N ASN A 7 5.70 9.18 23.83
CA ASN A 7 7.11 9.56 23.74
C ASN A 7 8.03 8.33 23.71
N LEU A 8 7.75 7.30 24.51
CA LEU A 8 8.52 6.06 24.50
C LEU A 8 8.35 5.28 23.18
N ALA A 9 7.14 5.25 22.61
CA ALA A 9 6.88 4.64 21.32
C ALA A 9 7.63 5.36 20.20
N ARG A 10 7.65 6.69 20.24
CA ARG A 10 8.39 7.54 19.30
C ARG A 10 9.90 7.31 19.38
N GLU A 11 10.48 7.30 20.58
CA GLU A 11 11.93 7.07 20.77
C GLU A 11 12.35 5.67 20.25
N LYS A 12 11.49 4.66 20.43
CA LYS A 12 11.70 3.33 19.85
C LYS A 12 11.62 3.34 18.33
N SER A 13 10.64 4.06 17.77
CA SER A 13 10.46 4.24 16.32
C SER A 13 11.72 4.86 15.71
N GLU A 14 12.22 5.96 16.29
CA GLU A 14 13.43 6.65 15.84
C GLU A 14 14.66 5.73 15.83
N LYS A 15 14.86 4.92 16.88
CA LYS A 15 15.97 3.93 16.93
C LYS A 15 15.86 2.84 15.88
N ILE A 16 14.64 2.35 15.60
CA ILE A 16 14.40 1.31 14.59
C ILE A 16 14.64 1.86 13.19
N THR A 17 14.07 3.02 12.87
CA THR A 17 14.27 3.72 11.60
C THR A 17 15.75 3.95 11.33
N SER A 18 16.51 4.42 12.34
CA SER A 18 17.94 4.66 12.20
C SER A 18 18.73 3.38 11.90
N SER A 19 18.41 2.30 12.61
CA SER A 19 19.03 0.99 12.35
C SER A 19 18.73 0.46 10.95
N LEU A 20 17.49 0.61 10.47
CA LEU A 20 17.10 0.18 9.12
C LEU A 20 17.84 0.96 8.04
N ARG A 21 18.02 2.27 8.22
CA ARG A 21 18.79 3.12 7.30
C ARG A 21 20.26 2.73 7.28
N ASP A 22 20.85 2.47 8.44
CA ASP A 22 22.24 2.02 8.53
C ASP A 22 22.47 0.68 7.81
N ILE A 23 21.55 -0.28 8.00
CA ILE A 23 21.59 -1.57 7.27
C ILE A 23 21.39 -1.35 5.77
N SER A 24 20.51 -0.43 5.36
CA SER A 24 20.31 -0.13 3.94
C SER A 24 21.59 0.39 3.27
N VAL A 25 22.37 1.24 3.95
CA VAL A 25 23.65 1.75 3.44
C VAL A 25 24.68 0.63 3.34
N LEU A 26 24.73 -0.28 4.32
CA LEU A 26 25.58 -1.48 4.25
C LEU A 26 25.23 -2.39 3.06
N MET A 27 23.93 -2.55 2.79
CA MET A 27 23.40 -3.42 1.74
C MET A 27 23.45 -2.80 0.35
N GLY A 28 23.47 -1.47 0.24
CA GLY A 28 23.35 -0.73 -1.02
C GLY A 28 24.48 -0.94 -2.03
N GLU A 29 24.53 -0.06 -3.04
CA GLU A 29 25.52 -0.15 -4.11
C GLU A 29 26.96 -0.15 -3.58
N ARG A 30 27.82 -0.94 -4.24
CA ARG A 30 29.24 -0.93 -3.94
C ARG A 30 29.81 0.45 -4.21
N ASN A 31 30.42 1.05 -3.20
CA ASN A 31 31.05 2.35 -3.31
C ASN A 31 32.47 2.28 -2.78
N GLU A 32 33.43 2.92 -3.44
CA GLU A 32 34.81 3.02 -2.96
C GLU A 32 34.97 4.10 -1.88
N LYS A 33 33.96 4.95 -1.72
CA LYS A 33 33.94 6.04 -0.73
C LYS A 33 33.26 5.59 0.55
N SER A 34 33.84 6.02 1.67
CA SER A 34 33.28 5.78 2.98
C SER A 34 32.03 6.63 3.23
N VAL A 35 31.02 6.03 3.88
CA VAL A 35 29.78 6.69 4.31
C VAL A 35 29.70 6.62 5.84
N THR A 36 29.31 7.71 6.47
CA THR A 36 29.02 7.75 7.91
C THR A 36 27.55 7.44 8.14
N LEU A 37 27.31 6.41 8.92
CA LEU A 37 26.01 5.94 9.35
C LEU A 37 25.37 6.91 10.35
N GLU A 38 24.05 6.81 10.55
CA GLU A 38 23.33 7.63 11.53
C GLU A 38 23.78 7.32 12.96
N THR A 39 24.23 6.09 13.21
CA THR A 39 24.91 5.69 14.45
C THR A 39 26.31 6.30 14.63
N GLY A 40 26.82 7.05 13.65
CA GLY A 40 28.13 7.72 13.67
C GLY A 40 29.30 6.84 13.25
N VAL A 41 29.04 5.58 12.86
CA VAL A 41 30.07 4.65 12.38
C VAL A 41 30.35 4.89 10.91
N THR A 42 31.62 4.92 10.50
CA THR A 42 32.01 5.06 9.10
C THR A 42 32.29 3.70 8.48
N ILE A 43 31.67 3.42 7.34
CA ILE A 43 31.76 2.14 6.62
C ILE A 43 32.04 2.36 5.14
N ILE A 44 32.42 1.30 4.42
CA ILE A 44 32.45 1.28 2.95
C ILE A 44 31.37 0.28 2.49
N PRO A 45 30.29 0.74 1.83
CA PRO A 45 29.23 -0.14 1.29
C PRO A 45 29.80 -1.16 0.29
N ALA A 46 29.50 -2.46 0.47
CA ALA A 46 30.17 -3.52 -0.30
C ALA A 46 29.28 -4.68 -0.76
N LEU A 47 28.01 -4.75 -0.34
CA LEU A 47 27.15 -5.91 -0.61
C LEU A 47 26.51 -5.87 -2.01
N GLY A 48 26.12 -4.70 -2.52
CA GLY A 48 25.54 -4.57 -3.86
C GLY A 48 24.10 -5.09 -3.97
N CYS A 49 23.38 -5.17 -2.85
CA CYS A 49 21.99 -5.61 -2.72
C CYS A 49 21.03 -4.40 -2.77
N SER A 50 21.08 -3.62 -3.85
CA SER A 50 20.36 -2.33 -3.94
C SER A 50 18.83 -2.46 -3.82
N GLY A 51 18.25 -3.57 -4.28
CA GLY A 51 16.82 -3.84 -4.14
C GLY A 51 16.38 -3.95 -2.67
N ASP A 52 17.07 -4.79 -1.90
CA ASP A 52 16.81 -4.97 -0.47
C ASP A 52 17.09 -3.69 0.32
N ALA A 53 18.14 -2.95 -0.05
CA ALA A 53 18.45 -1.65 0.55
C ALA A 53 17.28 -0.66 0.38
N ASN A 54 16.70 -0.57 -0.82
CA ASN A 54 15.54 0.30 -1.06
C ASN A 54 14.32 -0.12 -0.23
N ILE A 55 14.09 -1.42 -0.08
CA ILE A 55 13.01 -1.93 0.79
C ILE A 55 13.23 -1.47 2.24
N LEU A 56 14.45 -1.56 2.77
CA LEU A 56 14.75 -1.12 4.14
C LEU A 56 14.57 0.39 4.33
N VAL A 57 14.99 1.21 3.36
CA VAL A 57 14.74 2.66 3.36
C VAL A 57 13.24 2.95 3.38
N GLN A 58 12.48 2.25 2.53
CA GLN A 58 11.02 2.38 2.49
C GLN A 58 10.40 2.04 3.84
N ARG A 59 10.76 0.89 4.45
CA ARG A 59 10.26 0.50 5.79
C ARG A 59 10.62 1.50 6.88
N ALA A 60 11.83 2.05 6.85
CA ALA A 60 12.27 3.08 7.79
C ALA A 60 11.38 4.33 7.70
N ASN A 61 11.08 4.77 6.47
CA ASN A 61 10.19 5.91 6.23
C ASN A 61 8.75 5.61 6.68
N GLU A 62 8.23 4.41 6.44
CA GLU A 62 6.88 4.00 6.89
C GLU A 62 6.76 4.05 8.43
N ILE A 63 7.79 3.62 9.15
CA ILE A 63 7.85 3.63 10.63
C ILE A 63 7.96 5.06 11.16
N GLU A 64 8.79 5.89 10.54
CA GLU A 64 8.99 7.30 10.93
C GLU A 64 7.72 8.14 10.69
N GLN A 65 7.02 7.88 9.59
CA GLN A 65 5.75 8.51 9.27
C GLN A 65 4.60 8.04 10.17
N GLY A 66 4.83 7.00 11.00
CA GLY A 66 3.82 6.45 11.88
C GLY A 66 2.64 5.86 11.12
N ILE A 67 2.91 5.17 10.00
CA ILE A 67 1.86 4.71 9.10
C ILE A 67 0.90 3.75 9.83
N PHE A 68 -0.39 4.08 9.77
CA PHE A 68 -1.49 3.30 10.34
C PHE A 68 -2.40 2.80 9.23
N ASN A 69 -2.36 1.49 8.98
CA ASN A 69 -3.18 0.85 7.95
C ASN A 69 -4.59 0.55 8.49
N VAL A 70 -5.62 1.02 7.80
CA VAL A 70 -7.02 0.70 8.05
C VAL A 70 -7.55 -0.13 6.90
N LEU A 71 -7.66 -1.43 7.12
CA LEU A 71 -8.25 -2.36 6.15
C LEU A 71 -9.74 -2.54 6.41
N VAL A 72 -10.57 -2.25 5.41
CA VAL A 72 -12.02 -2.46 5.48
C VAL A 72 -12.36 -3.77 4.78
N LEU A 73 -12.82 -4.75 5.56
CA LEU A 73 -13.24 -6.07 5.10
C LEU A 73 -14.77 -6.22 5.18
N GLY A 74 -15.33 -7.06 4.32
CA GLY A 74 -16.76 -7.38 4.33
C GLY A 74 -17.26 -7.87 2.99
N GLU A 75 -18.47 -8.44 2.97
CA GLU A 75 -19.03 -9.00 1.75
C GLU A 75 -19.24 -7.94 0.64
N PHE A 76 -19.46 -8.44 -0.55
CA PHE A 76 -19.68 -7.64 -1.75
C PHE A 76 -20.97 -6.80 -1.61
N LYS A 77 -20.94 -5.51 -2.03
CA LYS A 77 -22.07 -4.55 -1.96
C LYS A 77 -22.57 -4.13 -0.56
N ASN A 78 -21.79 -4.30 0.50
CA ASN A 78 -22.17 -3.85 1.86
C ASN A 78 -21.74 -2.42 2.23
N GLY A 79 -21.44 -1.56 1.25
CA GLY A 79 -21.12 -0.14 1.50
C GLY A 79 -19.70 0.15 2.04
N LYS A 80 -18.72 -0.74 1.82
CA LYS A 80 -17.31 -0.52 2.24
C LYS A 80 -16.70 0.73 1.62
N SER A 81 -16.81 0.87 0.29
CA SER A 81 -16.30 2.04 -0.43
C SER A 81 -17.06 3.31 -0.03
N THR A 82 -18.37 3.21 0.25
CA THR A 82 -19.17 4.31 0.82
C THR A 82 -18.68 4.73 2.20
N LEU A 83 -18.35 3.78 3.07
CA LEU A 83 -17.76 4.06 4.39
C LEU A 83 -16.41 4.76 4.26
N LEU A 84 -15.54 4.28 3.37
CA LEU A 84 -14.23 4.88 3.13
C LEU A 84 -14.34 6.30 2.56
N ASN A 85 -15.24 6.54 1.60
CA ASN A 85 -15.54 7.87 1.11
C ASN A 85 -16.05 8.79 2.22
N ALA A 86 -16.93 8.29 3.10
CA ALA A 86 -17.42 9.04 4.25
C ALA A 86 -16.30 9.38 5.25
N MET A 87 -15.34 8.46 5.46
CA MET A 87 -14.15 8.71 6.30
C MET A 87 -13.22 9.76 5.69
N LEU A 88 -13.08 9.76 4.37
CA LEU A 88 -12.30 10.77 3.64
C LEU A 88 -13.03 12.11 3.57
N GLY A 89 -14.36 12.10 3.60
CA GLY A 89 -15.19 13.29 3.38
C GLY A 89 -15.33 13.68 1.91
N GLU A 90 -14.95 12.78 0.99
CA GLU A 90 -15.00 13.00 -0.46
C GLU A 90 -15.22 11.65 -1.19
N GLU A 91 -15.78 11.69 -2.40
CA GLU A 91 -16.03 10.49 -3.21
C GLU A 91 -14.79 10.11 -4.03
N VAL A 92 -13.88 9.36 -3.42
CA VAL A 92 -12.65 8.88 -4.07
C VAL A 92 -12.89 7.55 -4.77
N LEU A 93 -13.50 6.62 -4.04
CA LEU A 93 -13.80 5.28 -4.53
C LEU A 93 -15.16 5.31 -5.21
N PRO A 94 -15.33 4.68 -6.39
CA PRO A 94 -16.65 4.51 -6.97
C PRO A 94 -17.61 3.82 -5.98
N SER A 95 -18.73 4.45 -5.63
CA SER A 95 -19.73 3.84 -4.72
C SER A 95 -20.71 2.91 -5.46
N ASP A 96 -20.98 3.22 -6.72
CA ASP A 96 -22.12 2.66 -7.47
C ASP A 96 -21.68 1.71 -8.60
N PHE A 97 -20.41 1.78 -8.97
CA PHE A 97 -19.84 0.87 -9.94
C PHE A 97 -19.24 -0.32 -9.19
N LEU A 98 -19.37 -1.48 -9.83
CA LEU A 98 -18.77 -2.75 -9.43
C LEU A 98 -17.20 -2.87 -9.49
N PRO A 99 -16.35 -1.88 -9.90
CA PRO A 99 -14.89 -2.02 -9.94
C PRO A 99 -14.22 -2.13 -8.56
N CYS A 100 -14.75 -1.48 -7.52
CA CYS A 100 -13.96 -1.18 -6.30
C CYS A 100 -13.57 -2.39 -5.46
N THR A 101 -14.15 -3.53 -5.78
CA THR A 101 -14.03 -4.77 -5.02
C THR A 101 -13.44 -5.91 -5.85
N ALA A 102 -12.81 -5.62 -6.99
CA ALA A 102 -12.12 -6.63 -7.79
C ALA A 102 -10.62 -6.72 -7.46
N ILE A 103 -10.02 -5.60 -7.06
CA ILE A 103 -8.61 -5.49 -6.66
C ILE A 103 -8.49 -4.74 -5.33
N ILE A 104 -7.40 -4.97 -4.60
CA ILE A 104 -7.08 -4.21 -3.40
C ILE A 104 -6.72 -2.77 -3.81
N THR A 105 -7.31 -1.77 -3.16
CA THR A 105 -7.03 -0.35 -3.45
C THR A 105 -6.53 0.34 -2.19
N LYS A 106 -5.34 0.95 -2.25
CA LYS A 106 -4.77 1.79 -1.19
C LYS A 106 -5.03 3.25 -1.48
N ILE A 107 -5.44 3.99 -0.46
CA ILE A 107 -5.52 5.44 -0.49
C ILE A 107 -4.44 5.97 0.44
N VAL A 108 -3.50 6.69 -0.15
CA VAL A 108 -2.31 7.23 0.52
C VAL A 108 -2.29 8.74 0.41
N TYR A 109 -1.49 9.40 1.24
CA TYR A 109 -1.29 10.84 1.11
C TYR A 109 -0.44 11.15 -0.12
N GLY A 110 -0.88 12.12 -0.90
CA GLY A 110 -0.16 12.59 -2.08
C GLY A 110 -0.98 13.60 -2.85
N ASN A 111 -0.44 14.05 -3.97
CA ASN A 111 -1.04 15.11 -4.79
C ASN A 111 -1.23 14.68 -6.25
N SER A 112 -0.95 13.42 -6.59
CA SER A 112 -1.20 12.91 -7.94
C SER A 112 -2.68 12.63 -8.17
N ASP A 113 -3.17 13.01 -9.35
CA ASP A 113 -4.50 12.64 -9.86
C ASP A 113 -4.51 11.28 -10.58
N GLU A 114 -3.35 10.63 -10.64
CA GLU A 114 -3.15 9.33 -11.29
C GLU A 114 -3.38 8.17 -10.34
N VAL A 115 -3.57 6.99 -10.92
CA VAL A 115 -3.67 5.71 -10.22
C VAL A 115 -2.49 4.84 -10.62
N ALA A 116 -1.71 4.42 -9.63
CA ALA A 116 -0.58 3.51 -9.83
C ALA A 116 -1.03 2.06 -9.61
N ILE A 117 -0.82 1.19 -10.61
CA ILE A 117 -1.15 -0.24 -10.56
C ILE A 117 0.12 -1.05 -10.39
N TYR A 118 0.23 -1.75 -9.26
CA TYR A 118 1.35 -2.60 -8.95
C TYR A 118 1.03 -4.03 -9.35
N ASN A 119 1.80 -4.57 -10.30
CA ASN A 119 1.68 -5.94 -10.78
C ASN A 119 2.81 -6.81 -10.24
N SER A 120 2.49 -8.08 -10.00
CA SER A 120 3.45 -9.07 -9.54
C SER A 120 4.56 -9.31 -10.58
N GLY A 121 5.82 -9.21 -10.13
CA GLY A 121 6.99 -9.36 -10.99
C GLY A 121 7.37 -8.13 -11.81
N GLN A 122 6.72 -6.98 -11.62
CA GLN A 122 7.14 -5.71 -12.21
C GLN A 122 7.83 -4.80 -11.17
N ASN A 123 8.86 -4.07 -11.61
CA ASN A 123 9.60 -3.15 -10.74
C ASN A 123 8.97 -1.74 -10.65
N TYR A 124 8.13 -1.38 -11.63
CA TYR A 124 7.51 -0.07 -11.71
C TYR A 124 6.00 -0.24 -11.94
N PRO A 125 5.16 0.59 -11.32
CA PRO A 125 3.73 0.51 -11.52
C PRO A 125 3.32 1.02 -12.89
N ASP A 126 2.24 0.47 -13.43
CA ASP A 126 1.54 1.05 -14.57
C ASP A 126 0.74 2.27 -14.09
N ILE A 127 0.82 3.38 -14.82
CA ILE A 127 0.16 4.63 -14.45
C ILE A 127 -1.09 4.84 -15.29
N PHE A 128 -2.22 5.09 -14.63
CA PHE A 128 -3.51 5.33 -15.24
C PHE A 128 -4.05 6.69 -14.84
N SER A 129 -4.75 7.36 -15.75
CA SER A 129 -5.66 8.42 -15.33
C SER A 129 -6.82 7.81 -14.53
N MET A 130 -7.44 8.59 -13.63
CA MET A 130 -8.61 8.09 -12.89
C MET A 130 -9.76 7.65 -13.81
N LYS A 131 -9.89 8.28 -14.98
CA LYS A 131 -10.88 7.90 -15.99
C LYS A 131 -10.57 6.53 -16.60
N ASP A 132 -9.34 6.32 -17.07
CA ASP A 132 -8.93 5.06 -17.71
C ASP A 132 -8.93 3.92 -16.70
N PHE A 133 -8.55 4.19 -15.45
CA PHE A 133 -8.69 3.25 -14.34
C PHE A 133 -10.15 2.83 -14.17
N ASN A 134 -11.08 3.78 -14.03
CA ASN A 134 -12.50 3.47 -13.86
C ASN A 134 -13.09 2.70 -15.04
N GLU A 135 -12.64 2.97 -16.27
CA GLU A 135 -13.13 2.29 -17.47
C GLU A 135 -12.57 0.87 -17.61
N TYR A 136 -11.26 0.70 -17.39
CA TYR A 136 -10.57 -0.59 -17.52
C TYR A 136 -10.94 -1.58 -16.40
N PHE A 137 -11.05 -1.08 -15.17
CA PHE A 137 -11.30 -1.88 -13.99
C PHE A 137 -12.78 -2.16 -13.73
N LYS A 138 -13.67 -1.54 -14.51
CA LYS A 138 -15.10 -1.85 -14.49
C LYS A 138 -15.34 -3.33 -14.78
N LEU A 139 -16.07 -3.99 -13.90
CA LEU A 139 -16.53 -5.36 -14.15
C LEU A 139 -17.48 -5.37 -15.33
N LYS A 140 -17.24 -6.32 -16.23
CA LYS A 140 -18.08 -6.69 -17.37
C LYS A 140 -18.91 -7.90 -16.98
N ASP A 141 -19.99 -8.15 -17.72
CA ASP A 141 -20.88 -9.30 -17.44
C ASP A 141 -20.12 -10.64 -17.43
N GLU A 142 -19.14 -10.79 -18.31
CA GLU A 142 -18.22 -11.94 -18.38
C GLU A 142 -17.39 -12.15 -17.10
N ASP A 143 -17.13 -11.08 -16.33
CA ASP A 143 -16.41 -11.18 -15.06
C ASP A 143 -17.29 -11.66 -13.93
N GLU A 144 -18.58 -11.34 -13.96
CA GLU A 144 -19.50 -11.77 -12.91
C GLU A 144 -19.65 -13.30 -12.93
N GLU A 145 -19.67 -13.90 -14.12
CA GLU A 145 -19.66 -15.36 -14.27
C GLU A 145 -18.35 -15.97 -13.74
N ASN A 146 -17.20 -15.40 -14.10
CA ASN A 146 -15.89 -15.86 -13.61
C ASN A 146 -15.74 -15.70 -12.10
N ILE A 147 -16.23 -14.59 -11.52
CA ILE A 147 -16.26 -14.37 -10.08
C ILE A 147 -17.16 -15.39 -9.39
N ALA A 148 -18.31 -15.71 -9.97
CA ALA A 148 -19.23 -16.69 -9.39
C ALA A 148 -18.65 -18.12 -9.39
N GLN A 149 -17.81 -18.46 -10.37
CA GLN A 149 -17.22 -19.79 -10.51
C GLN A 149 -15.86 -19.96 -9.82
N ALA A 150 -14.98 -18.97 -9.95
CA ALA A 150 -13.58 -19.04 -9.54
C ALA A 150 -13.21 -18.03 -8.43
N GLY A 151 -14.12 -17.13 -8.07
CA GLY A 151 -13.89 -16.14 -7.01
C GLY A 151 -12.94 -15.02 -7.36
N TYR A 152 -12.44 -14.91 -8.59
CA TYR A 152 -11.56 -13.81 -9.02
C TYR A 152 -11.84 -13.42 -10.47
N VAL A 153 -11.27 -12.29 -10.88
CA VAL A 153 -11.30 -11.82 -12.26
C VAL A 153 -9.95 -12.16 -12.90
N GLU A 154 -9.95 -12.99 -13.93
CA GLU A 154 -8.71 -13.50 -14.54
C GLU A 154 -7.80 -12.38 -15.03
N ARG A 155 -8.35 -11.33 -15.67
CA ARG A 155 -7.56 -10.18 -16.12
C ARG A 155 -6.89 -9.36 -15.01
N PHE A 156 -7.30 -9.54 -13.76
CA PHE A 156 -6.71 -8.87 -12.59
C PHE A 156 -5.82 -9.81 -11.75
N SER A 157 -5.62 -11.05 -12.19
CA SER A 157 -4.89 -12.08 -11.42
C SER A 157 -3.45 -11.73 -11.06
N LYS A 158 -2.80 -10.85 -11.85
CA LYS A 158 -1.43 -10.39 -11.61
C LYS A 158 -1.33 -9.10 -10.81
N ILE A 159 -2.46 -8.45 -10.53
CA ILE A 159 -2.48 -7.15 -9.87
C ILE A 159 -2.40 -7.38 -8.36
N GLU A 160 -1.40 -6.77 -7.74
CA GLU A 160 -1.21 -6.83 -6.30
C GLU A 160 -2.09 -5.79 -5.60
N TYR A 161 -2.05 -4.54 -6.05
CA TYR A 161 -2.93 -3.47 -5.59
C TYR A 161 -2.91 -2.25 -6.54
N ALA A 162 -3.96 -1.45 -6.46
CA ALA A 162 -3.97 -0.08 -6.95
C ALA A 162 -3.62 0.89 -5.81
N GLN A 163 -2.94 1.99 -6.13
CA GLN A 163 -2.67 3.08 -5.21
C GLN A 163 -3.23 4.39 -5.78
N ILE A 164 -4.00 5.08 -4.95
CA ILE A 164 -4.58 6.39 -5.24
C ILE A 164 -4.03 7.38 -4.22
N GLU A 165 -3.48 8.49 -4.70
CA GLU A 165 -3.01 9.59 -3.85
C GLU A 165 -4.14 10.58 -3.57
N ARG A 166 -4.31 10.97 -2.31
CA ARG A 166 -5.27 12.03 -1.95
C ARG A 166 -4.69 12.99 -0.94
N HIS A 167 -4.90 14.27 -1.21
CA HIS A 167 -4.55 15.36 -0.32
C HIS A 167 -5.60 15.48 0.80
N ASN A 168 -5.66 14.47 1.67
CA ASN A 168 -6.62 14.40 2.76
C ASN A 168 -5.93 14.45 4.13
N ARG A 169 -6.59 15.09 5.12
CA ARG A 169 -6.07 15.23 6.48
C ARG A 169 -5.83 13.89 7.16
N LEU A 170 -6.67 12.89 6.90
CA LEU A 170 -6.53 11.56 7.49
C LEU A 170 -5.24 10.90 7.00
N CYS A 171 -5.03 10.90 5.68
CA CYS A 171 -3.83 10.33 5.07
C CYS A 171 -2.56 11.12 5.39
N ASN A 172 -2.63 12.45 5.45
CA ASN A 172 -1.49 13.29 5.83
C ASN A 172 -0.98 13.01 7.26
N ASN A 173 -1.83 12.44 8.12
CA ASN A 173 -1.45 12.02 9.48
C ASN A 173 -1.03 10.54 9.54
N GLY A 174 -0.54 9.99 8.43
CA GLY A 174 0.00 8.63 8.35
C GLY A 174 -1.05 7.54 8.18
N VAL A 175 -2.34 7.85 7.96
CA VAL A 175 -3.34 6.79 7.78
C VAL A 175 -3.40 6.34 6.32
N ILE A 176 -3.23 5.04 6.09
CA ILE A 176 -3.50 4.43 4.78
C ILE A 176 -4.82 3.68 4.87
N LEU A 177 -5.79 4.09 4.05
CA LEU A 177 -7.05 3.36 3.92
C LEU A 177 -6.92 2.30 2.85
N ILE A 178 -7.38 1.08 3.13
CA ILE A 178 -7.32 -0.04 2.20
C ILE A 178 -8.73 -0.55 1.98
N ASP A 179 -9.24 -0.38 0.75
CA ASP A 179 -10.45 -1.05 0.29
C ASP A 179 -10.11 -2.43 -0.23
N SER A 180 -10.87 -3.42 0.20
CA SER A 180 -10.65 -4.82 -0.16
C SER A 180 -11.77 -5.35 -1.06
N PRO A 181 -11.45 -6.31 -1.95
CA PRO A 181 -12.45 -7.11 -2.62
C PRO A 181 -13.49 -7.69 -1.67
N GLY A 182 -14.76 -7.58 -2.06
CA GLY A 182 -15.85 -8.17 -1.30
C GLY A 182 -15.65 -9.67 -1.17
N LEU A 183 -15.56 -10.16 0.07
CA LEU A 183 -15.41 -11.57 0.38
C LEU A 183 -16.79 -12.23 0.26
N LYS A 184 -17.05 -12.99 -0.80
CA LYS A 184 -18.04 -14.07 -0.72
C LYS A 184 -17.27 -15.36 -0.71
N GLU A 185 -17.36 -16.10 0.40
CA GLU A 185 -16.98 -17.51 0.65
C GLU A 185 -15.81 -18.14 -0.13
N ASP A 186 -14.90 -17.36 -0.70
CA ASP A 186 -13.80 -17.87 -1.50
C ASP A 186 -12.47 -17.67 -0.78
N ALA A 187 -11.82 -18.79 -0.50
CA ALA A 187 -10.51 -18.87 0.13
C ALA A 187 -9.45 -18.04 -0.62
N ALA A 188 -9.61 -17.81 -1.93
CA ALA A 188 -8.69 -17.01 -2.73
C ALA A 188 -8.67 -15.52 -2.33
N ARG A 189 -9.83 -14.92 -2.06
CA ARG A 189 -9.93 -13.50 -1.68
C ARG A 189 -9.51 -13.26 -0.23
N THR A 190 -9.90 -14.17 0.66
CA THR A 190 -9.43 -14.18 2.05
C THR A 190 -7.91 -14.33 2.08
N LYS A 191 -7.32 -15.14 1.18
CA LYS A 191 -5.87 -15.29 1.03
C LYS A 191 -5.19 -14.05 0.45
N MET A 192 -5.80 -13.33 -0.50
CA MET A 192 -5.28 -12.03 -0.95
C MET A 192 -5.24 -11.02 0.19
N ALA A 193 -6.34 -10.83 0.91
CA ALA A 193 -6.39 -9.93 2.06
C ALA A 193 -5.41 -10.36 3.16
N HIS A 194 -5.29 -11.66 3.44
CA HIS A 194 -4.33 -12.18 4.40
C HIS A 194 -2.87 -12.04 3.97
N ASN A 195 -2.56 -12.26 2.69
CA ASN A 195 -1.21 -12.08 2.17
C ASN A 195 -0.81 -10.61 2.14
N PHE A 196 -1.77 -9.72 1.90
CA PHE A 196 -1.56 -8.29 1.94
C PHE A 196 -1.27 -7.76 3.37
N LEU A 197 -1.77 -8.45 4.40
CA LEU A 197 -1.52 -8.14 5.81
C LEU A 197 -0.21 -8.72 6.37
N LYS A 198 0.50 -9.56 5.62
CA LYS A 198 1.79 -10.15 6.02
C LYS A 198 2.96 -9.33 5.47
#